data_AF-A0A834R3K5-F1
#
_entry.id   AF-A0A834R3K5-F1
#
_cell.length_a   1.000
_cell.length_b   1.000
_cell.length_c   1.000
_cell.angle_alpha   90.00
_cell.angle_beta   90.00
_cell.angle_gamma   90.00
#
_symmetry.space_group_name_H-M   'P 1'
#
loop_
_entity.id
_entity.type
_entity.pdbx_description
1 polymer ?
#
loop_
_entity_poly.entity_id
_entity_poly.type
_entity_poly.pdbx_seq_one_letter_code
_entity_poly.pdbx_strand_id
1 'polypeptide(L)'
;MMDLIELLSNEHCQIAQLCERILFHLKDEWISECEELCRILRKPHFIALISVIDRLISHFLLRNRKIKDDSGSEFELKTKPNYCDDDGHDRRKSAPIRPKKRKYFCHKIISVFKSDEPLGVTVCFDKSTGDIILARILVGGPAYRSGLINVGDKILEVNGIRLRGRSHFDVISILQKECLKTIITFKIVIKQRCTPNEGVRSCIVRAHFDYNPNEDPMIPCPKIGLAFERGAILQILNKDDADWWQACKEIESSTNKSRMQIFQIAGLVPSQTLQERRIVMYRDFKSRIDRDRYVHILGGLVPLPFRKRKWCAPKIRKIMYDLGDCDRYDREEICTYEKVAQFIPRPGLHRAIVLIGPSDFDCSMLISWLCNRSPERYRQPLYHTSRFKRFQENDSIDFYLLKKIGLNKS
;
A
#
# COMPACT_ATOMS: atom_id res chain seq x y z
N MET A 1 -18.23 -15.02 16.84
CA MET A 1 -17.68 -14.03 15.89
C MET A 1 -18.16 -14.21 14.44
N MET A 2 -18.37 -15.43 13.96
CA MET A 2 -18.93 -15.66 12.60
C MET A 2 -20.37 -15.13 12.44
N ASP A 3 -21.23 -15.29 13.45
CA ASP A 3 -22.63 -14.82 13.40
C ASP A 3 -22.79 -13.30 13.28
N LEU A 4 -21.80 -12.53 13.77
CA LEU A 4 -21.86 -11.06 13.78
C LEU A 4 -21.60 -10.45 12.40
N ILE A 5 -20.88 -11.18 11.53
CA ILE A 5 -20.55 -10.75 10.16
C ILE A 5 -21.71 -11.05 9.21
N GLU A 6 -22.39 -12.19 9.40
CA GLU A 6 -23.59 -12.54 8.63
C GLU A 6 -24.76 -11.59 8.92
N LEU A 7 -24.80 -11.00 10.12
CA LEU A 7 -25.81 -10.05 10.58
C LEU A 7 -25.76 -8.67 9.91
N LEU A 8 -24.58 -8.21 9.48
CA LEU A 8 -24.42 -6.94 8.78
C LEU A 8 -24.86 -7.00 7.31
N SER A 9 -25.22 -8.18 6.81
CA SER A 9 -25.66 -8.40 5.43
C SER A 9 -27.18 -8.27 5.22
N ASN A 10 -27.98 -8.20 6.29
CA ASN A 10 -29.43 -8.10 6.20
C ASN A 10 -29.90 -6.64 6.11
N GLU A 11 -30.49 -6.27 4.97
CA GLU A 11 -30.94 -4.91 4.60
C GLU A 11 -32.06 -4.31 5.50
N HIS A 12 -32.45 -4.98 6.59
CA HIS A 12 -33.59 -4.61 7.43
C HIS A 12 -33.31 -4.55 8.93
N CYS A 13 -32.06 -4.66 9.38
CA CYS A 13 -31.78 -4.56 10.82
C CYS A 13 -31.74 -3.09 11.28
N GLN A 14 -32.64 -2.69 12.18
CA GLN A 14 -32.57 -1.39 12.85
C GLN A 14 -31.36 -1.37 13.79
N ILE A 15 -30.63 -0.26 13.83
CA ILE A 15 -29.40 -0.11 14.63
C ILE A 15 -29.72 -0.26 16.12
N ALA A 16 -30.90 0.19 16.56
CA ALA A 16 -31.39 -0.04 17.92
C ALA A 16 -31.46 -1.53 18.30
N GLN A 17 -31.91 -2.41 17.39
CA GLN A 17 -31.97 -3.85 17.62
C GLN A 17 -30.57 -4.48 17.70
N LEU A 18 -29.62 -3.93 16.94
CA LEU A 18 -28.23 -4.36 16.95
C LEU A 18 -27.54 -3.97 18.27
N CYS A 19 -27.82 -2.78 18.81
CA CYS A 19 -27.35 -2.34 20.13
C CYS A 19 -27.89 -3.23 21.27
N GLU A 20 -29.17 -3.60 21.26
CA GLU A 20 -29.76 -4.51 22.26
C GLU A 20 -29.13 -5.91 22.21
N ARG A 21 -28.82 -6.43 21.01
CA ARG A 21 -28.15 -7.73 20.86
C ARG A 21 -26.69 -7.70 21.32
N ILE A 22 -25.97 -6.60 21.08
CA ILE A 22 -24.63 -6.39 21.64
C ILE A 22 -24.69 -6.36 23.18
N LEU A 23 -25.65 -5.64 23.75
CA LEU A 23 -25.86 -5.60 25.21
C LEU A 23 -26.25 -6.97 25.79
N PHE A 24 -26.97 -7.80 25.03
CA PHE A 24 -27.31 -9.17 25.40
C PHE A 24 -26.05 -10.06 25.42
N HIS A 25 -25.26 -10.08 24.34
CA HIS A 25 -24.04 -10.89 24.28
C HIS A 25 -22.95 -10.46 25.27
N LEU A 26 -22.86 -9.15 25.58
CA LEU A 26 -21.94 -8.63 26.60
C LEU A 26 -22.34 -9.04 28.04
N LYS A 27 -23.57 -9.51 28.28
CA LYS A 27 -23.95 -10.08 29.59
C LYS A 27 -23.44 -11.51 29.77
N ASP A 28 -23.27 -12.27 28.70
CA ASP A 28 -22.85 -13.69 28.74
C ASP A 28 -21.32 -13.85 28.85
N GLU A 29 -20.55 -12.88 28.34
CA GLU A 29 -19.08 -12.83 28.44
C GLU A 29 -18.63 -11.70 29.39
N TRP A 30 -18.78 -11.90 30.70
CA TRP A 30 -18.42 -10.89 31.70
C TRP A 30 -16.89 -10.67 31.79
N ILE A 31 -16.41 -9.61 31.12
CA ILE A 31 -15.03 -9.08 31.21
C ILE A 31 -15.11 -7.63 31.73
N SER A 32 -14.30 -7.30 32.74
CA SER A 32 -14.29 -5.97 33.41
C SER A 32 -14.05 -4.80 32.44
N GLU A 33 -13.41 -5.05 31.31
CA GLU A 33 -13.09 -4.06 30.27
C GLU A 33 -14.34 -3.60 29.48
N CYS A 34 -15.46 -4.33 29.55
CA CYS A 34 -16.70 -4.01 28.82
C CYS A 34 -17.69 -3.15 29.63
N GLU A 35 -17.38 -2.85 30.89
CA GLU A 35 -18.27 -2.11 31.79
C GLU A 35 -18.47 -0.66 31.34
N GLU A 36 -17.39 -0.01 30.88
CA GLU A 36 -17.45 1.34 30.34
C GLU A 36 -18.29 1.41 29.05
N LEU A 37 -18.13 0.42 28.17
CA LEU A 37 -18.92 0.31 26.93
C LEU A 37 -20.41 0.10 27.24
N CYS A 38 -20.73 -0.81 28.16
CA CYS A 38 -22.12 -1.02 28.61
C CYS A 38 -22.73 0.25 29.19
N ARG A 39 -21.95 1.01 29.97
CA ARG A 39 -22.40 2.29 30.55
C ARG A 39 -22.69 3.33 29.47
N ILE A 40 -21.87 3.40 28.41
CA ILE A 40 -22.08 4.34 27.29
C ILE A 40 -23.31 3.94 26.47
N LEU A 41 -23.45 2.67 26.12
CA LEU A 41 -24.56 2.17 25.30
C LEU A 41 -25.93 2.32 25.98
N ARG A 42 -25.98 2.31 27.32
CA ARG A 42 -27.20 2.54 28.10
C ARG A 42 -27.53 4.02 28.36
N LYS A 43 -26.68 4.98 27.94
CA LYS A 43 -26.98 6.40 28.16
C LYS A 43 -28.20 6.84 27.34
N PRO A 44 -29.13 7.61 27.94
CA PRO A 44 -30.35 8.04 27.24
C PRO A 44 -30.04 8.89 25.99
N HIS A 45 -28.97 9.68 26.02
CA HIS A 45 -28.53 10.46 24.85
C HIS A 45 -28.05 9.59 23.68
N PHE A 46 -27.38 8.48 23.98
CA PHE A 46 -26.90 7.56 22.97
C PHE A 46 -28.08 6.81 22.32
N ILE A 47 -29.01 6.31 23.14
CA ILE A 47 -30.23 5.65 22.67
C ILE A 47 -31.07 6.61 21.80
N ALA A 48 -31.21 7.87 22.22
CA ALA A 48 -31.92 8.90 21.46
C ALA A 48 -31.27 9.16 20.09
N LEU A 49 -29.93 9.24 20.04
CA LEU A 49 -29.17 9.41 18.81
C LEU A 49 -29.40 8.24 17.85
N ILE A 50 -29.31 7.00 18.34
CA ILE A 50 -29.56 5.80 17.53
C ILE A 50 -31.00 5.78 16.98
N SER A 51 -32.00 6.15 17.78
CA SER A 51 -33.40 6.25 17.32
C SER A 51 -33.60 7.30 16.22
N VAL A 52 -32.88 8.43 16.28
CA VAL A 52 -32.92 9.45 15.21
C VAL A 52 -32.27 8.91 13.93
N ILE A 53 -31.14 8.20 14.05
CA ILE A 53 -30.46 7.59 12.90
C ILE A 53 -31.36 6.55 12.23
N ASP A 54 -32.00 5.66 13.01
CA ASP A 54 -32.93 4.66 12.47
C ASP A 54 -34.12 5.32 11.73
N ARG A 55 -34.66 6.44 12.24
CA ARG A 55 -35.69 7.22 11.54
C ARG A 55 -35.18 7.88 10.26
N LEU A 56 -33.98 8.43 10.26
CA LEU A 56 -33.38 9.04 9.08
C LEU A 56 -33.11 8.00 7.98
N ILE A 57 -32.59 6.84 8.34
CA ILE A 57 -32.37 5.72 7.42
C ILE A 57 -33.71 5.26 6.83
N SER A 58 -34.73 5.08 7.67
CA SER A 58 -36.08 4.71 7.22
C SER A 58 -36.65 5.73 6.24
N HIS A 59 -36.52 7.03 6.53
CA HIS A 59 -36.98 8.10 5.64
C HIS A 59 -36.19 8.17 4.33
N PHE A 60 -34.88 7.92 4.36
CA PHE A 60 -34.02 7.90 3.17
C PHE A 60 -34.35 6.71 2.25
N LEU A 61 -34.59 5.53 2.82
CA LEU A 61 -34.97 4.33 2.06
C LEU A 61 -36.37 4.46 1.45
N LEU A 62 -37.35 5.04 2.19
CA LEU A 62 -38.69 5.33 1.66
C LEU A 62 -38.65 6.37 0.53
N ARG A 63 -37.81 7.40 0.64
CA ARG A 63 -37.60 8.40 -0.42
C ARG A 63 -37.01 7.80 -1.68
N ASN A 64 -36.10 6.84 -1.54
CA ASN A 64 -35.47 6.17 -2.69
C ASN A 64 -36.38 5.11 -3.34
N ARG A 65 -37.35 4.52 -2.61
CA ARG A 65 -38.40 3.69 -3.21
C ARG A 65 -39.38 4.50 -4.05
N LYS A 66 -39.85 5.66 -3.55
CA LYS A 66 -40.73 6.57 -4.33
C LYS A 66 -40.13 7.06 -5.66
N ILE A 67 -38.80 7.17 -5.76
CA ILE A 67 -38.11 7.57 -6.99
C ILE A 67 -38.04 6.42 -8.02
N LYS A 68 -38.12 5.15 -7.57
CA LYS A 68 -38.18 4.00 -8.47
C LYS A 68 -39.58 3.78 -9.04
N ASP A 69 -40.63 4.04 -8.26
CA ASP A 69 -42.01 3.78 -8.67
C ASP A 69 -42.55 4.81 -9.69
N ASP A 70 -41.94 5.99 -9.81
CA ASP A 70 -42.35 7.06 -10.73
C ASP A 70 -41.68 6.99 -12.12
N SER A 71 -40.93 5.90 -12.40
CA SER A 71 -40.18 5.70 -13.65
C SER A 71 -40.59 4.46 -14.46
N GLY A 72 -41.72 3.84 -14.11
CA GLY A 72 -42.29 2.71 -14.83
C GLY A 72 -43.52 3.09 -15.65
N SER A 73 -43.33 3.66 -16.84
CA SER A 73 -44.32 3.53 -17.93
C SER A 73 -43.61 3.14 -19.21
N GLU A 74 -43.69 1.84 -19.46
CA GLU A 74 -43.31 1.16 -20.69
C GLU A 74 -44.41 1.45 -21.73
N PHE A 75 -44.02 1.93 -22.92
CA PHE A 75 -44.87 1.81 -24.11
C PHE A 75 -43.98 1.48 -25.32
N GLU A 76 -44.17 0.26 -25.80
CA GLU A 76 -43.68 -0.27 -27.07
C GLU A 76 -44.11 0.60 -28.26
N LEU A 77 -43.33 0.59 -29.36
CA LEU A 77 -43.89 0.30 -30.69
C LEU A 77 -42.80 0.00 -31.75
N LYS A 78 -42.79 -1.27 -32.16
CA LYS A 78 -42.84 -1.84 -33.53
C LYS A 78 -42.00 -1.27 -34.69
N THR A 79 -41.47 -2.21 -35.47
CA THR A 79 -40.71 -2.08 -36.71
C THR A 79 -41.58 -1.95 -37.98
N LYS A 80 -41.14 -1.02 -38.87
CA LYS A 80 -41.25 -0.93 -40.37
C LYS A 80 -42.64 -0.58 -40.99
N PRO A 81 -42.74 0.05 -42.21
CA PRO A 81 -41.82 -0.04 -43.37
C PRO A 81 -41.55 1.25 -44.21
N ASN A 82 -40.79 1.05 -45.29
CA ASN A 82 -40.31 1.98 -46.34
C ASN A 82 -41.40 2.75 -47.11
N TYR A 83 -41.12 4.03 -47.43
CA TYR A 83 -41.22 4.63 -48.78
C TYR A 83 -40.56 6.03 -48.74
N CYS A 84 -39.66 6.34 -49.68
CA CYS A 84 -39.33 7.71 -50.04
C CYS A 84 -39.45 7.82 -51.56
N ASP A 85 -40.43 8.59 -52.01
CA ASP A 85 -40.42 9.21 -53.32
C ASP A 85 -39.45 10.40 -53.33
N ASP A 86 -39.09 10.72 -54.55
CA ASP A 86 -38.10 11.65 -55.06
C ASP A 86 -38.40 13.14 -54.81
N ASP A 87 -37.40 13.93 -55.19
CA ASP A 87 -37.38 15.35 -55.51
C ASP A 87 -37.15 16.40 -54.41
N GLY A 88 -36.03 17.08 -54.63
CA GLY A 88 -35.56 18.18 -53.81
C GLY A 88 -36.29 19.49 -54.08
N HIS A 89 -36.19 20.40 -53.11
CA HIS A 89 -35.85 21.80 -53.35
C HIS A 89 -35.45 22.48 -52.03
N ASP A 90 -34.28 23.09 -52.08
CA ASP A 90 -33.81 24.29 -51.39
C ASP A 90 -34.71 24.92 -50.30
N ARG A 91 -34.16 25.09 -49.08
CA ARG A 91 -34.07 26.38 -48.36
C ARG A 91 -33.51 26.23 -46.95
N ARG A 92 -32.42 26.96 -46.69
CA ARG A 92 -31.82 27.21 -45.37
C ARG A 92 -32.87 27.64 -44.32
N LYS A 93 -33.08 26.87 -43.25
CA LYS A 93 -33.52 27.38 -41.93
C LYS A 93 -32.85 26.59 -40.80
N SER A 94 -32.19 27.36 -39.95
CA SER A 94 -31.53 27.06 -38.68
C SER A 94 -32.05 25.83 -37.91
N ALA A 95 -31.16 24.86 -37.67
CA ALA A 95 -31.39 23.78 -36.72
C ALA A 95 -31.54 24.35 -35.28
N PRO A 96 -32.45 23.81 -34.44
CA PRO A 96 -32.58 24.27 -33.07
C PRO A 96 -31.35 23.86 -32.26
N ILE A 97 -30.71 24.86 -31.64
CA ILE A 97 -29.63 24.66 -30.68
C ILE A 97 -30.19 23.86 -29.50
N ARG A 98 -29.85 22.57 -29.41
CA ARG A 98 -30.12 21.76 -28.21
C ARG A 98 -29.41 22.43 -27.03
N PRO A 99 -30.10 22.75 -25.91
CA PRO A 99 -29.43 23.32 -24.76
C PRO A 99 -28.43 22.31 -24.20
N LYS A 100 -27.15 22.68 -24.18
CA LYS A 100 -26.08 21.89 -23.54
C LYS A 100 -26.48 21.65 -22.09
N LYS A 101 -26.68 20.38 -21.69
CA LYS A 101 -26.94 20.00 -20.29
C LYS A 101 -25.88 20.64 -19.39
N ARG A 102 -26.28 21.58 -18.54
CA ARG A 102 -25.36 22.26 -17.61
C ARG A 102 -24.82 21.20 -16.64
N LYS A 103 -23.50 21.00 -16.62
CA LYS A 103 -22.85 20.20 -15.57
C LYS A 103 -23.01 20.97 -14.25
N TYR A 104 -23.87 20.48 -13.36
CA TYR A 104 -23.94 20.98 -11.99
C TYR A 104 -22.76 20.42 -11.20
N PHE A 105 -21.86 21.29 -10.75
CA PHE A 105 -20.81 20.92 -9.82
C PHE A 105 -21.43 20.82 -8.42
N CYS A 106 -21.39 19.64 -7.80
CA CYS A 106 -21.79 19.47 -6.42
C CYS A 106 -20.74 20.10 -5.50
N HIS A 107 -21.09 21.21 -4.87
CA HIS A 107 -20.26 21.86 -3.87
C HIS A 107 -20.54 21.21 -2.51
N LYS A 108 -19.48 20.91 -1.75
CA LYS A 108 -19.59 20.39 -0.39
C LYS A 108 -18.76 21.27 0.54
N ILE A 109 -19.34 21.64 1.66
CA ILE A 109 -18.61 22.29 2.76
C ILE A 109 -18.31 21.21 3.78
N ILE A 110 -17.05 21.14 4.20
CA ILE A 110 -16.56 20.17 5.16
C ILE A 110 -15.71 20.88 6.19
N SER A 111 -15.70 20.36 7.41
CA SER A 111 -14.84 20.84 8.48
C SER A 111 -14.02 19.68 9.02
N VAL A 112 -12.70 19.82 9.00
CA VAL A 112 -11.76 18.84 9.54
C VAL A 112 -11.18 19.39 10.84
N PHE A 113 -11.26 18.59 11.90
CA PHE A 113 -10.64 18.88 13.18
C PHE A 113 -9.25 18.23 13.22
N LYS A 114 -8.25 18.98 13.69
CA LYS A 114 -6.88 18.48 13.90
C LYS A 114 -6.26 19.09 15.17
N SER A 115 -5.26 18.42 15.70
CA SER A 115 -4.43 18.92 16.80
C SER A 115 -3.26 19.76 16.24
N ASP A 116 -2.07 19.62 16.83
CA ASP A 116 -0.82 20.26 16.42
C ASP A 116 -0.10 19.53 15.26
N GLU A 117 -0.76 18.54 14.65
CA GLU A 117 -0.25 17.84 13.48
C GLU A 117 -0.62 18.55 12.17
N PRO A 118 0.12 18.35 11.06
CA PRO A 118 -0.30 18.82 9.75
C PRO A 118 -1.54 18.04 9.28
N LEU A 119 -2.35 18.65 8.40
CA LEU A 119 -3.58 18.05 7.89
C LEU A 119 -3.35 16.69 7.17
N GLY A 120 -2.14 16.44 6.67
CA GLY A 120 -1.78 15.20 5.99
C GLY A 120 -2.27 15.15 4.54
N VAL A 121 -2.20 16.27 3.81
CA VAL A 121 -2.58 16.34 2.39
C VAL A 121 -1.51 17.03 1.58
N THR A 122 -1.43 16.67 0.30
CA THR A 122 -0.70 17.47 -0.71
C THR A 122 -1.67 17.98 -1.76
N VAL A 123 -1.37 19.15 -2.31
CA VAL A 123 -2.17 19.78 -3.36
C VAL A 123 -1.32 20.02 -4.60
N CYS A 124 -1.94 19.92 -5.77
CA CYS A 124 -1.35 20.35 -7.04
C CYS A 124 -2.14 21.53 -7.61
N PHE A 125 -1.40 22.39 -8.32
CA PHE A 125 -1.97 23.53 -9.04
C PHE A 125 -2.08 23.17 -10.51
N ASP A 126 -3.31 23.16 -11.02
CA ASP A 126 -3.53 23.00 -12.45
C ASP A 126 -3.22 24.31 -13.17
N LYS A 127 -2.13 24.32 -13.94
CA LYS A 127 -1.68 25.51 -14.70
C LYS A 127 -2.70 25.98 -15.74
N SER A 128 -3.55 25.08 -16.23
CA SER A 128 -4.52 25.38 -17.28
C SER A 128 -5.79 26.04 -16.75
N THR A 129 -6.30 25.56 -15.61
CA THR A 129 -7.56 26.03 -15.03
C THR A 129 -7.35 27.00 -13.85
N GLY A 130 -6.17 26.99 -13.23
CA GLY A 130 -5.91 27.68 -11.97
C GLY A 130 -6.55 26.98 -10.75
N ASP A 131 -7.06 25.75 -10.94
CA ASP A 131 -7.70 25.00 -9.87
C ASP A 131 -6.66 24.37 -8.92
N ILE A 132 -7.04 24.26 -7.65
CA ILE A 132 -6.25 23.59 -6.61
C ILE A 132 -6.90 22.24 -6.34
N ILE A 133 -6.15 21.17 -6.56
CA ILE A 133 -6.66 19.80 -6.53
C ILE A 133 -5.91 19.03 -5.45
N LEU A 134 -6.64 18.26 -4.65
CA LEU A 134 -6.03 17.31 -3.70
C LEU A 134 -5.27 16.24 -4.48
N ALA A 135 -3.95 16.22 -4.34
CA ALA A 135 -3.07 15.30 -5.05
C ALA A 135 -2.85 14.00 -4.26
N ARG A 136 -2.71 14.09 -2.93
CA ARG A 136 -2.52 12.93 -2.05
C ARG A 136 -3.11 13.18 -0.67
N ILE A 137 -3.58 12.11 -0.04
CA ILE A 137 -3.97 12.07 1.36
C ILE A 137 -3.03 11.09 2.07
N LEU A 138 -2.35 11.55 3.11
CA LEU A 138 -1.39 10.78 3.90
C LEU A 138 -2.14 9.96 4.96
N VAL A 139 -1.91 8.64 4.94
CA VAL A 139 -2.48 7.70 5.91
C VAL A 139 -2.09 8.12 7.32
N GLY A 140 -3.03 8.01 8.25
CA GLY A 140 -2.82 8.38 9.64
C GLY A 140 -3.05 9.87 9.93
N GLY A 141 -3.09 10.76 8.94
CA GLY A 141 -3.32 12.20 9.16
C GLY A 141 -4.80 12.59 9.36
N PRO A 142 -5.09 13.81 9.85
CA PRO A 142 -6.46 14.26 10.11
C PRO A 142 -7.38 14.19 8.89
N ALA A 143 -6.87 14.55 7.71
CA ALA A 143 -7.62 14.41 6.46
C ALA A 143 -8.04 12.96 6.18
N TYR A 144 -7.10 12.03 6.32
CA TYR A 144 -7.35 10.60 6.14
C TYR A 144 -8.39 10.09 7.14
N ARG A 145 -8.21 10.40 8.44
CA ARG A 145 -9.13 9.97 9.51
C ARG A 145 -10.52 10.57 9.37
N SER A 146 -10.66 11.75 8.77
CA SER A 146 -11.96 12.37 8.53
C SER A 146 -12.80 11.62 7.49
N GLY A 147 -12.17 11.04 6.46
CA GLY A 147 -12.87 10.45 5.31
C GLY A 147 -13.75 11.43 4.53
N LEU A 148 -13.66 12.75 4.79
CA LEU A 148 -14.55 13.75 4.20
C LEU A 148 -14.08 14.26 2.84
N ILE A 149 -12.79 14.07 2.55
CA ILE A 149 -12.10 14.46 1.32
C ILE A 149 -11.48 13.25 0.64
N ASN A 150 -11.41 13.31 -0.68
CA ASN A 150 -10.76 12.31 -1.51
C ASN A 150 -9.72 12.94 -2.44
N VAL A 151 -8.78 12.11 -2.89
CA VAL A 151 -7.82 12.49 -3.92
C VAL A 151 -8.58 12.88 -5.20
N GLY A 152 -8.24 14.04 -5.76
CA GLY A 152 -8.88 14.62 -6.93
C GLY A 152 -10.02 15.60 -6.64
N ASP A 153 -10.42 15.79 -5.39
CA ASP A 153 -11.36 16.86 -5.04
C ASP A 153 -10.72 18.24 -5.25
N LYS A 154 -11.51 19.21 -5.72
CA LYS A 154 -11.04 20.57 -5.96
C LYS A 154 -11.35 21.47 -4.78
N ILE A 155 -10.36 22.21 -4.29
CA ILE A 155 -10.51 23.15 -3.18
C ILE A 155 -10.81 24.54 -3.73
N LEU A 156 -11.95 25.11 -3.35
CA LEU A 156 -12.36 26.46 -3.75
C LEU A 156 -12.07 27.49 -2.66
N GLU A 157 -12.35 27.15 -1.40
CA GLU A 157 -12.20 28.04 -0.25
C GLU A 157 -11.61 27.29 0.95
N VAL A 158 -10.79 27.99 1.76
CA VAL A 158 -10.30 27.53 3.07
C VAL A 158 -10.67 28.57 4.11
N ASN A 159 -11.40 28.17 5.16
CA ASN A 159 -11.88 29.04 6.22
C ASN A 159 -12.59 30.31 5.69
N GLY A 160 -13.37 30.17 4.62
CA GLY A 160 -14.08 31.26 3.95
C GLY A 160 -13.22 32.11 2.98
N ILE A 161 -11.91 31.86 2.89
CA ILE A 161 -11.02 32.56 1.96
C ILE A 161 -11.01 31.83 0.61
N ARG A 162 -11.46 32.52 -0.44
CA ARG A 162 -11.42 32.03 -1.83
C ARG A 162 -10.00 31.93 -2.34
N LEU A 163 -9.65 30.77 -2.88
CA LEU A 163 -8.34 30.49 -3.45
C LEU A 163 -8.26 30.82 -4.95
N ARG A 164 -9.40 30.78 -5.67
CA ARG A 164 -9.43 31.05 -7.11
C ARG A 164 -9.04 32.50 -7.40
N GLY A 165 -8.19 32.69 -8.41
CA GLY A 165 -7.71 34.00 -8.84
C GLY A 165 -6.60 34.60 -7.96
N ARG A 166 -6.12 33.86 -6.95
CA ARG A 166 -4.94 34.23 -6.16
C ARG A 166 -3.67 33.72 -6.82
N SER A 167 -2.54 34.38 -6.54
CA SER A 167 -1.24 33.88 -6.99
C SER A 167 -0.88 32.57 -6.29
N HIS A 168 -0.02 31.75 -6.90
CA HIS A 168 0.45 30.50 -6.29
C HIS A 168 1.06 30.73 -4.89
N PHE A 169 1.84 31.81 -4.75
CA PHE A 169 2.44 32.20 -3.47
C PHE A 169 1.39 32.55 -2.41
N ASP A 170 0.36 33.31 -2.80
CA ASP A 170 -0.75 33.67 -1.90
C ASP A 170 -1.54 32.43 -1.45
N VAL A 171 -1.80 31.50 -2.36
CA VAL A 171 -2.50 30.25 -2.00
C VAL A 171 -1.66 29.45 -1.01
N ILE A 172 -0.35 29.33 -1.22
CA ILE A 172 0.54 28.64 -0.28
C ILE A 172 0.51 29.32 1.09
N SER A 173 0.61 30.65 1.15
CA SER A 173 0.60 31.38 2.41
C SER A 173 -0.75 31.26 3.14
N ILE A 174 -1.86 31.30 2.41
CA ILE A 174 -3.20 31.05 2.95
C ILE A 174 -3.28 29.62 3.49
N LEU A 175 -2.88 28.61 2.72
CA LEU A 175 -2.92 27.22 3.16
C LEU A 175 -2.04 27.00 4.40
N GLN A 176 -0.82 27.55 4.41
CA GLN A 176 0.08 27.45 5.56
C GLN A 176 -0.50 28.13 6.79
N LYS A 177 -1.08 29.33 6.67
CA LYS A 177 -1.61 30.08 7.81
C LYS A 177 -2.94 29.50 8.33
N GLU A 178 -3.86 29.24 7.41
CA GLU A 178 -5.22 28.81 7.76
C GLU A 178 -5.29 27.33 8.15
N CYS A 179 -4.41 26.49 7.58
CA CYS A 179 -4.33 25.09 7.98
C CYS A 179 -3.50 24.86 9.24
N LEU A 180 -3.00 25.90 9.93
CA LEU A 180 -2.45 25.76 11.29
C LEU A 180 -3.56 25.70 12.35
N LYS A 181 -4.75 26.24 12.04
CA LYS A 181 -5.88 26.27 12.96
C LYS A 181 -6.38 24.84 13.26
N THR A 182 -6.94 24.68 14.47
CA THR A 182 -7.50 23.41 14.96
C THR A 182 -8.67 22.93 14.10
N ILE A 183 -9.49 23.86 13.60
CA ILE A 183 -10.62 23.57 12.72
C ILE A 183 -10.35 24.21 11.37
N ILE A 184 -10.40 23.40 10.32
CA ILE A 184 -10.22 23.86 8.94
C ILE A 184 -11.50 23.54 8.18
N THR A 185 -12.13 24.57 7.62
CA THR A 185 -13.33 24.43 6.80
C THR A 185 -12.97 24.57 5.34
N PHE A 186 -13.24 23.55 4.53
CA PHE A 186 -13.06 23.60 3.09
C PHE A 186 -14.41 23.70 2.38
N LYS A 187 -14.44 24.49 1.32
CA LYS A 187 -15.46 24.38 0.28
C LYS A 187 -14.85 23.67 -0.91
N ILE A 188 -15.35 22.50 -1.22
CA ILE A 188 -14.80 21.63 -2.27
C ILE A 188 -15.81 21.36 -3.38
N VAL A 189 -15.29 21.01 -4.56
CA VAL A 189 -16.04 20.34 -5.62
C VAL A 189 -15.60 18.88 -5.65
N ILE A 190 -16.54 17.98 -5.41
CA ILE A 190 -16.27 16.54 -5.35
C ILE A 190 -16.03 16.01 -6.76
N LYS A 191 -15.01 15.17 -6.94
CA LYS A 191 -14.84 14.41 -8.17
C LYS A 191 -15.91 13.30 -8.23
N GLN A 192 -16.81 13.33 -9.23
CA GLN A 192 -17.79 12.26 -9.43
C GLN A 192 -17.07 10.95 -9.80
N ARG A 193 -16.81 10.11 -8.80
CA ARG A 193 -16.68 8.64 -8.81
C ARG A 193 -16.24 8.19 -7.41
N CYS A 194 -17.02 7.32 -6.78
CA CYS A 194 -16.61 6.55 -5.61
C CYS A 194 -16.57 5.09 -6.03
N THR A 195 -15.36 4.54 -6.24
CA THR A 195 -15.14 3.13 -5.93
C THR A 195 -14.75 3.08 -4.44
N PRO A 196 -15.32 2.18 -3.63
CA PRO A 196 -14.83 1.98 -2.28
C PRO A 196 -13.36 1.59 -2.36
N ASN A 197 -12.49 2.25 -1.59
CA ASN A 197 -11.10 1.85 -1.46
C ASN A 197 -11.07 0.38 -1.04
N GLU A 198 -10.59 -0.50 -1.92
CA GLU A 198 -10.27 -1.87 -1.54
C GLU A 198 -9.33 -1.80 -0.34
N GLY A 199 -9.67 -2.56 0.70
CA GLY A 199 -9.04 -2.46 2.01
C GLY A 199 -7.51 -2.35 1.92
N VAL A 200 -6.99 -1.31 2.57
CA VAL A 200 -5.57 -1.01 2.68
C VAL A 200 -4.80 -2.26 3.13
N ARG A 201 -4.12 -2.93 2.21
CA ARG A 201 -3.30 -4.12 2.51
C ARG A 201 -1.95 -3.68 3.04
N SER A 202 -1.87 -3.47 4.35
CA SER A 202 -0.61 -3.15 5.01
C SER A 202 0.32 -4.37 5.03
N CYS A 203 1.63 -4.15 4.92
CA CYS A 203 2.64 -5.20 5.05
C CYS A 203 3.92 -4.66 5.68
N ILE A 204 4.63 -5.50 6.42
CA ILE A 204 5.91 -5.14 7.03
C ILE A 204 7.05 -5.58 6.10
N VAL A 205 8.02 -4.69 5.88
CA VAL A 205 9.17 -4.94 5.02
C VAL A 205 10.46 -4.51 5.70
N ARG A 206 11.56 -5.19 5.37
CA ARG A 206 12.93 -4.76 5.65
C ARG A 206 13.49 -4.09 4.40
N ALA A 207 14.04 -2.88 4.55
CA ALA A 207 14.72 -2.17 3.47
C ALA A 207 16.13 -2.72 3.26
N HIS A 208 16.57 -2.85 2.00
CA HIS A 208 17.91 -3.32 1.62
C HIS A 208 18.81 -2.23 1.03
N PHE A 209 18.42 -0.97 1.20
CA PHE A 209 19.14 0.22 0.73
C PHE A 209 18.91 1.40 1.67
N ASP A 210 19.75 2.42 1.55
CA ASP A 210 19.62 3.69 2.27
C ASP A 210 18.78 4.67 1.46
N TYR A 211 17.95 5.46 2.14
CA TYR A 211 17.11 6.45 1.49
C TYR A 211 17.09 7.78 2.27
N ASN A 212 17.56 8.84 1.60
CA ASN A 212 17.47 10.21 2.08
C ASN A 212 16.55 11.04 1.17
N PRO A 213 15.37 11.48 1.64
CA PRO A 213 14.43 12.26 0.84
C PRO A 213 14.94 13.66 0.49
N ASN A 214 15.93 14.19 1.21
CA ASN A 214 16.50 15.50 0.89
C ASN A 214 17.46 15.45 -0.30
N GLU A 215 18.00 14.27 -0.61
CA GLU A 215 18.89 14.04 -1.75
C GLU A 215 18.13 13.59 -3.00
N ASP A 216 16.83 13.33 -2.87
CA ASP A 216 16.01 12.78 -3.94
C ASP A 216 15.30 13.88 -4.76
N PRO A 217 15.70 14.16 -6.00
CA PRO A 217 15.07 15.20 -6.81
C PRO A 217 13.68 14.80 -7.32
N MET A 218 13.31 13.52 -7.27
CA MET A 218 12.02 13.02 -7.77
C MET A 218 10.92 13.01 -6.70
N ILE A 219 11.25 13.21 -5.42
CA ILE A 219 10.23 13.22 -4.37
C ILE A 219 9.31 14.44 -4.54
N PRO A 220 7.98 14.27 -4.49
CA PRO A 220 7.05 15.38 -4.65
C PRO A 220 7.23 16.50 -3.61
N CYS A 221 7.60 16.12 -2.39
CA CYS A 221 7.92 17.05 -1.31
C CYS A 221 8.87 16.36 -0.30
N PRO A 222 10.11 16.84 -0.14
CA PRO A 222 11.07 16.25 0.80
C PRO A 222 10.59 16.21 2.25
N LYS A 223 9.80 17.21 2.67
CA LYS A 223 9.29 17.34 4.06
C LYS A 223 8.40 16.18 4.51
N ILE A 224 7.77 15.47 3.57
CA ILE A 224 6.93 14.30 3.85
C ILE A 224 7.62 12.98 3.53
N GLY A 225 8.89 13.02 3.11
CA GLY A 225 9.68 11.82 2.87
C GLY A 225 10.08 11.15 4.18
N LEU A 226 10.04 9.81 4.19
CA LEU A 226 10.51 9.01 5.32
C LEU A 226 11.93 8.52 5.04
N ALA A 227 12.92 9.16 5.67
CA ALA A 227 14.30 8.71 5.59
C ALA A 227 14.51 7.38 6.34
N PHE A 228 15.30 6.46 5.78
CA PHE A 228 15.66 5.20 6.42
C PHE A 228 17.03 4.68 5.96
N GLU A 229 17.61 3.82 6.77
CA GLU A 229 18.87 3.12 6.47
C GLU A 229 18.59 1.68 6.07
N ARG A 230 19.56 1.06 5.41
CA ARG A 230 19.55 -0.37 5.08
C ARG A 230 19.37 -1.20 6.36
N GLY A 231 18.43 -2.13 6.31
CA GLY A 231 18.04 -2.98 7.43
C GLY A 231 16.85 -2.45 8.22
N ALA A 232 16.42 -1.20 7.99
CA ALA A 232 15.25 -0.63 8.65
C ALA A 232 13.98 -1.44 8.38
N ILE A 233 13.16 -1.62 9.42
CA ILE A 233 11.85 -2.26 9.32
C ILE A 233 10.77 -1.20 9.17
N LEU A 234 10.00 -1.32 8.09
CA LEU A 234 8.99 -0.36 7.67
C LEU A 234 7.64 -1.05 7.57
N GLN A 235 6.61 -0.43 8.12
CA GLN A 235 5.24 -0.83 7.89
C GLN A 235 4.72 -0.04 6.69
N ILE A 236 4.54 -0.72 5.56
CA ILE A 236 3.92 -0.14 4.38
C ILE A 236 2.42 -0.09 4.60
N LEU A 237 1.87 1.12 4.51
CA LEU A 237 0.47 1.40 4.73
C LEU A 237 -0.27 1.45 3.39
N ASN A 238 0.19 2.25 2.43
CA ASN A 238 -0.48 2.41 1.13
C ASN A 238 0.50 2.24 -0.05
N LYS A 239 0.08 1.48 -1.07
CA LYS A 239 0.81 1.19 -2.33
C LYS A 239 0.08 1.66 -3.61
N ASP A 240 -0.98 2.44 -3.48
CA ASP A 240 -1.81 2.92 -4.60
C ASP A 240 -1.02 3.76 -5.61
N ASP A 241 -0.02 4.49 -5.12
CA ASP A 241 0.90 5.23 -5.97
C ASP A 241 2.04 4.31 -6.44
N ALA A 242 2.21 4.25 -7.76
CA ALA A 242 3.17 3.36 -8.41
C ALA A 242 4.62 3.70 -8.08
N ASP A 243 4.93 4.96 -7.78
CA ASP A 243 6.30 5.44 -7.56
C ASP A 243 6.56 5.77 -6.07
N TRP A 244 5.53 6.15 -5.31
CA TRP A 244 5.69 6.65 -3.93
C TRP A 244 4.75 5.98 -2.93
N TRP A 245 5.27 4.98 -2.22
CA TRP A 245 4.50 4.31 -1.17
C TRP A 245 4.43 5.15 0.10
N GLN A 246 3.37 4.94 0.88
CA GLN A 246 3.23 5.54 2.20
C GLN A 246 3.56 4.50 3.28
N ALA A 247 4.47 4.85 4.18
CA ALA A 247 4.97 3.96 5.21
C ALA A 247 5.24 4.70 6.52
N CYS A 248 5.38 3.93 7.59
CA CYS A 248 5.95 4.38 8.86
C CYS A 248 7.09 3.44 9.28
N LYS A 249 7.99 3.93 10.14
CA LYS A 249 8.99 3.07 10.78
C LYS A 249 8.28 2.25 11.85
N GLU A 250 8.61 0.97 11.92
CA GLU A 250 8.18 0.16 13.05
C GLU A 250 8.95 0.62 14.30
N ILE A 251 8.23 1.11 15.30
CA ILE A 251 8.84 1.51 16.58
C ILE A 251 8.95 0.25 17.43
N GLU A 252 10.19 -0.15 17.75
CA GLU A 252 10.44 -1.24 18.70
C GLU A 252 9.82 -0.87 20.06
N SER A 253 8.69 -1.49 20.38
CA SER A 253 7.91 -1.19 21.57
C SER A 253 8.59 -1.77 22.81
N SER A 254 9.56 -1.03 23.34
CA SER A 254 9.88 -1.09 24.77
C SER A 254 8.83 -0.24 25.48
N THR A 255 8.02 -0.91 26.32
CA THR A 255 7.06 -0.36 27.31
C THR A 255 5.84 0.40 26.78
N ASN A 256 4.66 -0.18 27.06
CA ASN A 256 3.34 0.45 27.23
C ASN A 256 3.19 1.88 26.69
N LYS A 257 3.06 2.04 25.37
CA LYS A 257 2.51 3.27 24.80
C LYS A 257 1.13 2.98 24.25
N SER A 258 0.20 3.83 24.69
CA SER A 258 -1.21 3.83 24.35
C SER A 258 -1.43 3.65 22.85
N ARG A 259 -2.46 2.89 22.47
CA ARG A 259 -2.98 2.74 21.08
C ARG A 259 -3.16 4.06 20.31
N MET A 260 -3.02 5.20 20.98
CA MET A 260 -3.04 6.56 20.41
C MET A 260 -1.78 6.94 19.62
N GLN A 261 -0.64 6.25 19.77
CA GLN A 261 0.54 6.47 18.92
C GLN A 261 0.47 5.76 17.55
N ILE A 262 -0.59 5.00 17.29
CA ILE A 262 -0.86 4.30 16.01
C ILE A 262 -1.15 5.29 14.86
N PHE A 263 -1.34 6.58 15.16
CA PHE A 263 -1.68 7.61 14.16
C PHE A 263 -0.51 8.54 13.82
N GLN A 264 0.73 8.02 13.73
CA GLN A 264 1.77 8.80 13.05
C GLN A 264 1.39 8.96 11.57
N ILE A 265 1.49 10.20 11.07
CA ILE A 265 1.28 10.49 9.65
C ILE A 265 2.32 9.72 8.84
N ALA A 266 1.86 8.97 7.86
CA ALA A 266 2.72 8.20 6.97
C ALA A 266 3.65 9.13 6.18
N GLY A 267 4.91 8.73 6.07
CA GLY A 267 5.88 9.37 5.18
C GLY A 267 5.99 8.63 3.85
N LEU A 268 6.54 9.30 2.85
CA LEU A 268 6.77 8.72 1.53
C LEU A 268 8.08 7.95 1.47
N VAL A 269 8.03 6.77 0.89
CA VAL A 269 9.19 5.97 0.53
C VAL A 269 9.13 5.62 -0.96
N PRO A 270 10.27 5.49 -1.64
CA PRO A 270 10.27 5.06 -3.03
C PRO A 270 9.64 3.66 -3.12
N SER A 271 8.79 3.46 -4.12
CA SER A 271 8.24 2.14 -4.38
C SER A 271 9.33 1.17 -4.81
N GLN A 272 9.04 -0.12 -4.69
CA GLN A 272 9.90 -1.17 -5.23
C GLN A 272 10.21 -0.93 -6.73
N THR A 273 9.19 -0.61 -7.53
CA THR A 273 9.36 -0.38 -8.97
C THR A 273 10.18 0.87 -9.28
N LEU A 274 10.03 1.95 -8.50
CA LEU A 274 10.84 3.15 -8.66
C LEU A 274 12.31 2.85 -8.34
N GLN A 275 12.57 2.15 -7.24
CA GLN A 275 13.92 1.82 -6.82
C GLN A 275 14.62 0.83 -7.77
N GLU A 276 13.90 -0.17 -8.28
CA GLU A 276 14.40 -1.07 -9.32
C GLU A 276 14.83 -0.29 -10.57
N ARG A 277 13.96 0.62 -11.07
CA ARG A 277 14.28 1.46 -12.24
C ARG A 277 15.54 2.30 -12.01
N ARG A 278 15.72 2.89 -10.82
CA ARG A 278 16.92 3.66 -10.46
C ARG A 278 18.19 2.82 -10.52
N ILE A 279 18.14 1.60 -9.97
CA ILE A 279 19.28 0.69 -9.96
C ILE A 279 19.63 0.24 -11.39
N VAL A 280 18.64 -0.09 -12.21
CA VAL A 280 18.85 -0.44 -13.62
C VAL A 280 19.47 0.72 -14.40
N MET A 281 18.94 1.94 -14.25
CA MET A 281 19.50 3.13 -14.90
C MET A 281 20.94 3.41 -14.48
N TYR A 282 21.25 3.28 -13.19
CA TYR A 282 22.61 3.45 -12.68
C TYR A 282 23.57 2.39 -13.25
N ARG A 283 23.14 1.12 -13.30
CA ARG A 283 23.92 0.02 -13.90
C ARG A 283 24.19 0.27 -15.38
N ASP A 284 23.18 0.68 -16.16
CA ASP A 284 23.35 1.00 -17.58
C ASP A 284 24.31 2.18 -17.77
N PHE A 285 24.13 3.27 -17.02
CA PHE A 285 25.01 4.43 -17.07
C PHE A 285 26.47 4.07 -16.77
N LYS A 286 26.71 3.31 -15.71
CA LYS A 286 28.06 2.83 -15.35
C LYS A 286 28.68 1.97 -16.45
N SER A 287 27.88 1.08 -17.07
CA SER A 287 28.34 0.22 -18.18
C SER A 287 28.77 1.02 -19.42
N ARG A 288 28.10 2.16 -19.69
CA ARG A 288 28.47 3.06 -20.80
C ARG A 288 29.79 3.76 -20.50
N ILE A 289 29.96 4.31 -19.30
CA ILE A 289 31.21 4.94 -18.88
C ILE A 289 32.38 3.95 -18.89
N ASP A 290 32.17 2.71 -18.44
CA ASP A 290 33.23 1.70 -18.45
C ASP A 290 33.62 1.34 -19.89
N ARG A 291 32.66 1.28 -20.82
CA ARG A 291 32.95 1.16 -22.26
C ARG A 291 33.71 2.36 -22.79
N ASP A 292 33.30 3.58 -22.47
CA ASP A 292 33.93 4.80 -22.98
C ASP A 292 35.34 4.99 -22.41
N ARG A 293 35.58 4.67 -21.12
CA ARG A 293 36.92 4.64 -20.53
C ARG A 293 37.80 3.57 -21.16
N TYR A 294 37.24 2.40 -21.48
CA TYR A 294 37.98 1.35 -22.19
C TYR A 294 38.39 1.80 -23.61
N VAL A 295 37.50 2.52 -24.31
CA VAL A 295 37.79 3.12 -25.62
C VAL A 295 38.83 4.24 -25.52
N HIS A 296 38.81 5.04 -24.45
CA HIS A 296 39.76 6.15 -24.24
C HIS A 296 41.18 5.71 -23.80
N ILE A 297 41.34 4.61 -23.08
CA ILE A 297 42.67 4.10 -22.67
C ILE A 297 43.44 3.47 -23.85
N LEU A 298 42.74 3.00 -24.89
CA LEU A 298 43.32 2.41 -26.11
C LEU A 298 43.38 3.42 -27.28
N GLY A 299 43.67 4.69 -26.96
CA GLY A 299 43.69 5.80 -27.92
C GLY A 299 44.27 5.44 -29.30
N GLY A 300 43.41 5.49 -30.33
CA GLY A 300 43.83 5.64 -31.72
C GLY A 300 43.87 4.39 -32.62
N LEU A 301 43.40 3.22 -32.19
CA LEU A 301 43.27 2.07 -33.11
C LEU A 301 41.80 1.70 -33.34
N VAL A 302 41.38 1.84 -34.59
CA VAL A 302 40.11 1.38 -35.17
C VAL A 302 39.71 0.02 -34.57
N PRO A 303 38.41 -0.25 -34.29
CA PRO A 303 37.98 -1.50 -33.69
C PRO A 303 38.28 -2.67 -34.64
N LEU A 304 39.46 -3.26 -34.51
CA LEU A 304 39.68 -4.63 -34.94
C LEU A 304 38.78 -5.51 -34.06
N PRO A 305 38.02 -6.47 -34.63
CA PRO A 305 37.18 -7.35 -33.86
C PRO A 305 38.08 -8.16 -32.93
N PHE A 306 38.18 -7.71 -31.67
CA PHE A 306 39.10 -8.27 -30.70
C PHE A 306 38.70 -9.73 -30.48
N ARG A 307 39.53 -10.64 -31.00
CA ARG A 307 39.46 -12.07 -30.70
C ARG A 307 39.46 -12.19 -29.18
N LYS A 308 38.32 -12.63 -28.63
CA LYS A 308 38.15 -12.96 -27.21
C LYS A 308 39.22 -13.99 -26.80
N ARG A 309 40.40 -13.53 -26.36
CA ARG A 309 41.29 -14.38 -25.56
C ARG A 309 40.66 -14.47 -24.18
N LYS A 310 40.13 -15.67 -23.96
CA LYS A 310 39.50 -16.19 -22.75
C LYS A 310 40.15 -15.59 -21.49
N TRP A 311 39.47 -14.63 -20.89
CA TRP A 311 39.41 -14.59 -19.44
C TRP A 311 38.73 -15.89 -19.05
N CYS A 312 39.47 -16.78 -18.38
CA CYS A 312 38.91 -17.97 -17.76
C CYS A 312 38.05 -17.55 -16.56
N ALA A 313 36.93 -16.88 -16.83
CA ALA A 313 35.79 -16.94 -15.94
C ALA A 313 35.36 -18.41 -15.88
N PRO A 314 35.10 -18.98 -14.69
CA PRO A 314 34.54 -20.32 -14.60
C PRO A 314 33.34 -20.38 -15.54
N LYS A 315 33.26 -21.43 -16.38
CA LYS A 315 32.09 -21.64 -17.24
C LYS A 315 30.90 -21.95 -16.33
N ILE A 316 30.28 -20.91 -15.79
CA ILE A 316 28.92 -20.97 -15.27
C ILE A 316 28.09 -21.36 -16.49
N ARG A 317 27.44 -22.53 -16.42
CA ARG A 317 26.40 -22.89 -17.38
C ARG A 317 25.33 -21.82 -17.25
N LYS A 318 25.38 -20.79 -18.11
CA LYS A 318 24.27 -19.88 -18.30
C LYS A 318 23.13 -20.72 -18.86
N ILE A 319 22.17 -21.03 -18.01
CA ILE A 319 20.87 -21.51 -18.45
C ILE A 319 20.34 -20.39 -19.35
N MET A 320 20.16 -20.71 -20.63
CA MET A 320 19.72 -19.73 -21.62
C MET A 320 18.24 -19.49 -21.39
N TYR A 321 17.92 -18.38 -20.72
CA TYR A 321 16.57 -17.87 -20.60
C TYR A 321 16.17 -17.15 -21.90
N ASP A 322 14.87 -17.09 -22.14
CA ASP A 322 14.30 -16.39 -23.29
C ASP A 322 14.63 -14.89 -23.21
N LEU A 323 15.08 -14.29 -24.32
CA LEU A 323 15.48 -12.88 -24.38
C LEU A 323 14.32 -11.93 -24.04
N GLY A 324 13.09 -12.39 -24.20
CA GLY A 324 11.87 -11.65 -23.86
C GLY A 324 11.65 -11.45 -22.35
N ASP A 325 12.28 -12.25 -21.49
CA ASP A 325 12.10 -12.21 -20.03
C ASP A 325 13.32 -11.62 -19.29
N CYS A 326 14.36 -11.18 -20.00
CA CYS A 326 15.60 -10.65 -19.39
C CYS A 326 15.33 -9.53 -18.38
N ASP A 327 14.45 -8.58 -18.75
CA ASP A 327 14.04 -7.45 -17.90
C ASP A 327 13.31 -7.87 -16.62
N ARG A 328 12.72 -9.08 -16.59
CA ARG A 328 12.00 -9.61 -15.42
C ARG A 328 12.96 -10.26 -14.44
N TYR A 329 13.92 -11.05 -14.93
CA TYR A 329 14.95 -11.67 -14.09
C TYR A 329 15.93 -10.65 -13.51
N ASP A 330 16.33 -9.64 -14.30
CA ASP A 330 17.20 -8.56 -13.81
C ASP A 330 16.54 -7.75 -12.68
N ARG A 331 15.20 -7.73 -12.59
CA ARG A 331 14.45 -7.11 -11.48
C ARG A 331 14.37 -8.02 -10.26
N GLU A 332 14.18 -9.33 -10.45
CA GLU A 332 14.12 -10.30 -9.35
C GLU A 332 15.44 -10.40 -8.57
N GLU A 333 16.57 -10.05 -9.20
CA GLU A 333 17.89 -9.94 -8.52
C GLU A 333 18.10 -8.63 -7.73
N ILE A 334 17.20 -7.64 -7.83
CA ILE A 334 17.36 -6.36 -7.14
C ILE A 334 16.68 -6.40 -5.78
N CYS A 335 17.50 -6.64 -4.76
CA CYS A 335 17.05 -6.62 -3.38
C CYS A 335 16.72 -5.18 -2.92
N THR A 336 15.45 -4.78 -2.99
CA THR A 336 14.95 -3.47 -2.53
C THR A 336 14.28 -3.58 -1.15
N TYR A 337 13.21 -4.35 -1.10
CA TYR A 337 12.41 -4.61 0.10
C TYR A 337 12.16 -6.09 0.26
N GLU A 338 12.36 -6.61 1.47
CA GLU A 338 12.05 -7.99 1.85
C GLU A 338 10.83 -7.99 2.76
N LYS A 339 9.78 -8.74 2.44
CA LYS A 339 8.63 -8.87 3.35
C LYS A 339 9.07 -9.63 4.59
N VAL A 340 8.75 -9.08 5.76
CA VAL A 340 9.13 -9.68 7.05
C VAL A 340 7.91 -9.78 7.96
N ALA A 341 8.03 -10.62 8.99
CA ALA A 341 7.10 -10.72 10.09
C ALA A 341 7.89 -10.96 11.38
N GLN A 342 7.36 -10.50 12.51
CA GLN A 342 7.94 -10.79 13.81
C GLN A 342 7.85 -12.30 14.07
N PHE A 343 9.01 -12.93 14.29
CA PHE A 343 9.07 -14.33 14.69
C PHE A 343 9.14 -14.42 16.21
N ILE A 344 8.13 -15.02 16.82
CA ILE A 344 8.09 -15.30 18.26
C ILE A 344 8.53 -16.77 18.45
N PRO A 345 9.68 -17.03 19.08
CA PRO A 345 10.13 -18.39 19.36
C PRO A 345 9.10 -19.14 20.19
N ARG A 346 8.76 -20.37 19.79
CA ARG A 346 7.88 -21.25 20.57
C ARG A 346 8.74 -22.09 21.52
N PRO A 347 8.34 -22.27 22.80
CA PRO A 347 9.02 -23.20 23.69
C PRO A 347 9.14 -24.60 23.05
N GLY A 348 10.36 -25.16 23.07
CA GLY A 348 10.66 -26.47 22.47
C GLY A 348 10.87 -26.48 20.95
N LEU A 349 10.59 -25.39 20.23
CA LEU A 349 10.86 -25.27 18.78
C LEU A 349 11.92 -24.19 18.55
N HIS A 350 13.18 -24.61 18.61
CA HIS A 350 14.33 -23.74 18.43
C HIS A 350 14.65 -23.52 16.94
N ARG A 351 15.10 -22.30 16.60
CA ARG A 351 15.58 -22.01 15.24
C ARG A 351 16.94 -22.70 15.04
N ALA A 352 17.09 -23.40 13.91
CA ALA A 352 18.37 -23.98 13.53
C ALA A 352 19.43 -22.88 13.31
N ILE A 353 20.62 -23.08 13.88
CA ILE A 353 21.78 -22.24 13.62
C ILE A 353 22.55 -22.86 12.45
N VAL A 354 22.68 -22.10 11.37
CA VAL A 354 23.44 -22.50 10.18
C VAL A 354 24.67 -21.61 10.09
N LEU A 355 25.84 -22.21 10.04
CA LEU A 355 27.11 -21.51 9.85
C LEU A 355 27.46 -21.52 8.36
N ILE A 356 27.75 -20.33 7.83
CA ILE A 356 28.17 -20.13 6.44
C ILE A 356 29.41 -19.27 6.48
N GLY A 357 30.46 -19.67 5.75
CA GLY A 357 31.74 -18.97 5.73
C GLY A 357 32.64 -19.46 4.60
N PRO A 358 33.76 -18.77 4.35
CA PRO A 358 34.78 -19.23 3.41
C PRO A 358 35.35 -20.59 3.84
N SER A 359 35.80 -21.39 2.88
CA SER A 359 36.31 -22.75 3.10
C SER A 359 37.49 -22.82 4.07
N ASP A 360 38.22 -21.71 4.23
CA ASP A 360 39.38 -21.61 5.12
C ASP A 360 38.97 -21.59 6.61
N PHE A 361 37.68 -21.40 6.90
CA PHE A 361 37.15 -21.40 8.26
C PHE A 361 36.48 -22.75 8.57
N ASP A 362 37.09 -23.53 9.47
CA ASP A 362 36.54 -24.83 9.87
C ASP A 362 35.33 -24.65 10.79
N CYS A 363 34.17 -24.48 10.17
CA CYS A 363 32.88 -24.42 10.86
C CYS A 363 32.63 -25.69 11.68
N SER A 364 33.22 -26.84 11.33
CA SER A 364 33.07 -28.11 12.04
C SER A 364 33.66 -28.04 13.44
N MET A 365 34.81 -27.37 13.61
CA MET A 365 35.42 -27.14 14.92
C MET A 365 34.49 -26.31 15.81
N LEU A 366 33.89 -25.25 15.27
CA LEU A 366 32.98 -24.39 16.03
C LEU A 366 31.69 -25.13 16.43
N ILE A 367 31.12 -25.93 15.53
CA ILE A 367 29.94 -26.76 15.83
C ILE A 367 30.28 -27.78 16.92
N SER A 368 31.42 -28.48 16.80
CA SER A 368 31.86 -29.43 17.82
C SER A 368 32.10 -28.75 19.17
N TRP A 369 32.71 -27.57 19.18
CA TRP A 369 32.95 -26.79 20.39
C TRP A 369 31.63 -26.38 21.05
N LEU A 370 30.65 -25.88 20.29
CA LEU A 370 29.32 -25.50 20.81
C LEU A 370 28.57 -26.71 21.42
N CYS A 371 28.59 -27.85 20.73
CA CYS A 371 27.95 -29.08 21.22
C CYS A 371 28.63 -29.62 22.49
N ASN A 372 29.96 -29.53 22.59
CA ASN A 372 30.70 -29.99 23.77
C ASN A 372 30.56 -29.04 24.96
N ARG A 373 30.50 -27.73 24.71
CA ARG A 373 30.40 -26.69 25.76
C ARG A 373 28.99 -26.60 26.35
N SER A 374 27.95 -26.87 25.56
CA SER A 374 26.55 -26.78 25.98
C SER A 374 25.68 -27.84 25.28
N PRO A 375 25.86 -29.14 25.64
CA PRO A 375 25.14 -30.26 25.04
C PRO A 375 23.63 -30.22 25.31
N GLU A 376 23.20 -29.53 26.36
CA GLU A 376 21.80 -29.33 26.72
C GLU A 376 21.06 -28.35 25.80
N ARG A 377 21.80 -27.52 25.03
CA ARG A 377 21.24 -26.50 24.13
C ARG A 377 21.51 -26.78 22.66
N TYR A 378 22.63 -27.40 22.33
CA TYR A 378 23.08 -27.61 20.95
C TYR A 378 23.26 -29.07 20.63
N ARG A 379 22.77 -29.46 19.45
CA ARG A 379 22.97 -30.78 18.88
C ARG A 379 23.17 -30.66 17.38
N GLN A 380 24.04 -31.50 16.83
CA GLN A 380 24.15 -31.63 15.37
C GLN A 380 22.95 -32.40 14.81
N PRO A 381 22.45 -32.02 13.62
CA PRO A 381 21.44 -32.83 12.94
C PRO A 381 22.03 -34.19 12.56
N LEU A 382 21.19 -35.23 12.62
CA LEU A 382 21.53 -36.55 12.10
C LEU A 382 21.69 -36.47 10.58
N TYR A 383 22.84 -36.93 10.07
CA TYR A 383 23.10 -36.97 8.63
C TYR A 383 22.51 -38.24 8.02
N HIS A 384 22.11 -38.17 6.75
CA HIS A 384 21.73 -39.35 5.99
C HIS A 384 22.95 -39.88 5.24
N THR A 385 23.14 -41.20 5.22
CA THR A 385 24.23 -41.82 4.47
C THR A 385 23.75 -43.05 3.70
N SER A 386 24.34 -43.27 2.53
CA SER A 386 24.15 -44.49 1.73
C SER A 386 25.31 -45.50 1.92
N ARG A 387 26.27 -45.17 2.79
CA ARG A 387 27.36 -46.08 3.15
C ARG A 387 26.84 -47.16 4.09
N PHE A 388 27.42 -48.35 4.00
CA PHE A 388 27.19 -49.41 4.98
C PHE A 388 27.57 -48.96 6.40
N LYS A 389 26.78 -49.42 7.37
CA LYS A 389 26.99 -49.25 8.81
C LYS A 389 28.30 -49.90 9.23
N ARG A 390 29.20 -49.17 9.90
CA ARG A 390 30.41 -49.77 10.51
C ARG A 390 30.06 -50.45 11.84
N PHE A 391 30.94 -51.35 12.28
CA PHE A 391 30.72 -52.22 13.43
C PHE A 391 30.39 -51.48 14.76
N GLN A 392 30.87 -50.25 14.94
CA GLN A 392 30.67 -49.44 16.15
C GLN A 392 29.63 -48.32 15.99
N GLU A 393 29.03 -48.17 14.82
CA GLU A 393 28.04 -47.12 14.56
C GLU A 393 26.63 -47.65 14.85
N ASN A 394 25.69 -46.79 15.24
CA ASN A 394 24.29 -47.15 15.44
C ASN A 394 23.36 -46.35 14.50
N ASP A 395 22.51 -47.08 13.79
CA ASP A 395 21.49 -46.50 12.91
C ASP A 395 20.47 -45.74 13.78
N SER A 396 20.02 -44.57 13.31
CA SER A 396 19.18 -43.61 14.06
C SER A 396 19.85 -42.87 15.23
N ILE A 397 21.13 -43.14 15.54
CA ILE A 397 21.91 -42.43 16.57
C ILE A 397 23.06 -41.62 15.96
N ASP A 398 23.78 -42.21 15.00
CA ASP A 398 24.92 -41.56 14.33
C ASP A 398 24.56 -41.06 12.93
N PHE A 399 23.65 -41.76 12.24
CA PHE A 399 23.12 -41.40 10.92
C PHE A 399 21.81 -42.15 10.64
N TYR A 400 21.09 -41.69 9.62
CA TYR A 400 20.01 -42.46 9.00
C TYR A 400 20.53 -43.17 7.75
N LEU A 401 20.47 -44.50 7.76
CA LEU A 401 20.92 -45.31 6.63
C LEU A 401 19.84 -45.37 5.53
N LEU A 402 20.12 -44.76 4.39
CA LEU A 402 19.24 -44.84 3.21
C LEU A 402 19.53 -46.12 2.44
N LYS A 403 18.51 -46.98 2.26
CA LYS A 403 18.59 -48.06 1.26
C LYS A 403 18.72 -47.41 -0.12
N LYS A 404 19.75 -47.80 -0.89
CA LYS A 404 19.92 -47.38 -2.30
C LYS A 404 18.74 -47.89 -3.14
N ILE A 405 17.64 -47.15 -3.14
CA ILE A 405 16.59 -47.25 -4.14
C ILE A 405 16.54 -45.88 -4.78
N GLY A 406 17.26 -45.74 -5.90
CA GLY A 406 17.17 -44.63 -6.84
C GLY A 406 17.21 -43.23 -6.27
N LEU A 407 18.37 -42.78 -5.76
CA LEU A 407 18.71 -41.35 -5.80
C LEU A 407 18.96 -40.98 -7.28
N ASN A 408 17.86 -40.87 -8.04
CA ASN A 408 17.91 -40.39 -9.40
C ASN A 408 18.20 -38.90 -9.38
N LYS A 409 19.21 -38.55 -10.18
CA LYS A 409 19.52 -37.21 -10.65
C LYS A 409 18.23 -36.46 -11.01
N SER A 410 18.04 -35.29 -10.41
CA SER A 410 17.32 -34.18 -11.03
C SER A 410 18.25 -32.98 -11.01
#